data_AF-A0A1H5YJH5-F1
#
_entry.id   AF-A0A1H5YJH5-F1
#
_cell.length_a   1.000
_cell.length_b   1.000
_cell.length_c   1.000
_cell.angle_alpha   90.00
_cell.angle_beta   90.00
_cell.angle_gamma   90.00
#
_symmetry.space_group_name_H-M   'P 1'
#
loop_
_entity.id
_entity.type
_entity.pdbx_description
1 polymer ?
#
loop_
_entity_poly.entity_id
_entity_poly.type
_entity_poly.pdbx_seq_one_letter_code
_entity_poly.pdbx_strand_id
1 'polypeptide(L)'
;MVALKFICTWILLVASCSAVWWSFRTEKLITVSWLAFLLPAVFQFAAAFRIGPGQAKSLIVFGCINLVLTALVGVAVWYLVQVANAYKRGK
;
A
#
# COMPACT_ATOMS: atom_id res chain seq x y z
N MET A 1 -13.00 -19.70 2.39
CA MET A 1 -12.12 -18.80 3.16
C MET A 1 -11.02 -18.12 2.33
N VAL A 2 -10.33 -18.82 1.41
CA VAL A 2 -9.29 -18.22 0.55
C VAL A 2 -9.86 -17.12 -0.36
N ALA A 3 -11.00 -17.35 -1.01
CA ALA A 3 -11.65 -16.36 -1.88
C ALA A 3 -12.04 -15.06 -1.16
N LEU A 4 -12.58 -15.16 0.06
CA LEU A 4 -12.95 -13.98 0.86
C LEU A 4 -11.74 -13.16 1.27
N LYS A 5 -10.62 -13.81 1.65
CA LYS A 5 -9.35 -13.13 1.94
C LYS A 5 -8.78 -12.45 0.70
N PHE A 6 -8.88 -13.10 -0.46
CA PHE A 6 -8.47 -12.52 -1.73
C PHE A 6 -9.28 -11.26 -2.05
N ILE A 7 -10.62 -11.35 -2.03
CA ILE A 7 -11.54 -10.23 -2.28
C ILE A 7 -11.27 -9.07 -1.32
N CYS A 8 -11.09 -9.33 -0.02
CA CYS A 8 -10.81 -8.29 0.96
C CYS A 8 -9.47 -7.58 0.70
N THR A 9 -8.45 -8.31 0.22
CA THR A 9 -7.14 -7.73 -0.14
C THR A 9 -7.25 -6.84 -1.39
N TRP A 10 -8.04 -7.25 -2.38
CA TRP A 10 -8.30 -6.43 -3.57
C TRP A 10 -9.11 -5.17 -3.25
N ILE A 11 -10.11 -5.27 -2.36
CA ILE A 11 -10.89 -4.11 -1.90
C ILE A 11 -9.98 -3.12 -1.16
N LEU A 12 -9.11 -3.61 -0.27
CA LEU A 12 -8.12 -2.78 0.42
C LEU A 12 -7.17 -2.10 -0.58
N LEU A 13 -6.70 -2.81 -1.60
CA LEU A 13 -5.85 -2.24 -2.64
C LEU A 13 -6.55 -1.11 -3.40
N VAL A 14 -7.81 -1.32 -3.82
CA VAL A 14 -8.61 -0.30 -4.52
C VAL A 14 -8.84 0.92 -3.61
N ALA A 15 -9.09 0.71 -2.33
CA ALA A 15 -9.22 1.78 -1.35
C ALA A 15 -7.91 2.57 -1.19
N SER A 16 -6.75 1.89 -1.10
CA SER A 16 -5.43 2.53 -1.02
C SER A 16 -5.12 3.35 -2.28
N CYS A 17 -5.40 2.81 -3.47
CA CYS A 17 -5.27 3.54 -4.74
C CYS A 17 -6.16 4.80 -4.77
N SER A 18 -7.40 4.68 -4.29
CA SER A 18 -8.35 5.80 -4.24
C SER A 18 -7.89 6.89 -3.27
N ALA A 19 -7.31 6.51 -2.13
CA ALA A 19 -6.76 7.45 -1.15
C ALA A 19 -5.54 8.22 -1.70
N VAL A 20 -4.67 7.55 -2.46
CA VAL A 20 -3.54 8.20 -3.15
C VAL A 20 -4.04 9.14 -4.23
N TRP A 21 -4.96 8.68 -5.09
CA TRP A 21 -5.56 9.54 -6.12
C TRP A 21 -6.20 10.80 -5.53
N TRP A 22 -6.97 10.65 -4.45
CA TRP A 22 -7.58 11.78 -3.75
C TRP A 22 -6.55 12.73 -3.15
N SER A 23 -5.45 12.20 -2.60
CA SER A 23 -4.35 13.02 -2.06
C SER A 23 -3.66 13.84 -3.15
N PHE A 24 -3.44 13.25 -4.33
CA PHE A 24 -2.95 13.99 -5.50
C PHE A 24 -3.94 15.05 -5.98
N ARG A 25 -5.24 14.74 -6.03
CA ARG A 25 -6.28 15.69 -6.46
C ARG A 25 -6.43 16.89 -5.53
N THR A 26 -6.26 16.69 -4.23
CA THR A 26 -6.44 17.74 -3.22
C THR A 26 -5.14 18.45 -2.84
N GLU A 27 -4.01 18.05 -3.44
CA GLU A 27 -2.64 18.46 -3.09
C GLU A 27 -2.28 18.30 -1.59
N LYS A 28 -3.10 17.58 -0.81
CA LYS A 28 -2.90 17.37 0.63
C LYS A 28 -2.44 15.94 0.87
N LEU A 29 -1.49 15.77 1.80
CA LEU A 29 -1.00 14.46 2.28
C LEU A 29 -0.34 13.57 1.22
N ILE A 30 0.09 14.10 0.07
CA ILE A 30 0.73 13.32 -1.01
C ILE A 30 1.89 12.48 -0.47
N THR A 31 2.75 13.07 0.34
CA THR A 31 3.92 12.42 0.97
C THR A 31 3.59 11.27 1.92
N VAL A 32 2.35 11.19 2.41
CA VAL A 32 1.92 10.20 3.42
C VAL A 32 0.92 9.20 2.83
N SER A 33 0.30 9.54 1.70
CA SER A 33 -0.77 8.77 1.07
C SER A 33 -0.37 7.35 0.68
N TRP A 34 0.90 7.11 0.34
CA TRP A 34 1.43 5.78 0.02
C TRP A 34 1.43 4.82 1.23
N LEU A 35 1.37 5.34 2.47
CA LEU A 35 1.22 4.50 3.67
C LEU A 35 -0.10 3.70 3.67
N ALA A 36 -1.11 4.12 2.90
CA ALA A 36 -2.33 3.34 2.75
C ALA A 36 -2.07 1.94 2.17
N PHE A 37 -0.97 1.73 1.44
CA PHE A 37 -0.59 0.42 0.92
C PHE A 37 -0.02 -0.54 1.98
N LEU A 38 0.35 -0.03 3.17
CA LEU A 38 0.77 -0.88 4.30
C LEU A 38 -0.41 -1.67 4.90
N LEU A 39 -1.63 -1.14 4.81
CA LEU A 39 -2.84 -1.76 5.39
C LEU A 39 -2.99 -3.24 5.02
N PRO A 40 -2.95 -3.64 3.73
CA PRO A 40 -3.03 -5.05 3.35
C PRO A 40 -1.88 -5.89 3.92
N ALA A 41 -0.64 -5.38 3.96
CA ALA A 41 0.48 -6.11 4.54
C ALA A 41 0.30 -6.34 6.05
N VAL A 42 -0.03 -5.28 6.80
CA VAL A 42 -0.25 -5.36 8.26
C VAL A 42 -1.40 -6.32 8.58
N PHE A 43 -2.48 -6.28 7.81
CA PHE A 43 -3.61 -7.19 8.00
C PHE A 43 -3.22 -8.65 7.75
N GLN A 44 -2.42 -8.93 6.71
CA GLN A 44 -1.94 -10.28 6.41
C GLN A 44 -0.99 -10.80 7.49
N PHE A 45 -0.08 -9.97 8.00
CA PHE A 45 0.78 -10.34 9.13
C PHE A 45 -0.03 -10.58 10.40
N ALA A 46 -0.95 -9.69 10.76
CA ALA A 46 -1.81 -9.85 11.93
C ALA A 46 -2.67 -11.14 11.85
N ALA A 47 -3.19 -11.47 10.66
CA ALA A 47 -3.89 -12.71 10.42
C ALA A 47 -2.97 -13.94 10.49
N ALA A 48 -1.71 -13.82 10.04
CA ALA A 48 -0.72 -14.87 10.15
C ALA A 48 -0.34 -15.17 11.62
N PHE A 49 -0.27 -14.18 12.50
CA PHE A 49 -0.02 -14.40 13.93
C PHE A 49 -1.17 -15.12 14.65
N ARG A 50 -2.42 -14.95 14.16
CA ARG A 50 -3.60 -15.63 14.74
C ARG A 50 -3.79 -17.06 14.25
N ILE A 51 -3.24 -17.42 13.10
CA ILE A 51 -3.44 -18.73 12.48
C ILE A 51 -2.11 -19.48 12.61
N GLY A 52 -2.08 -20.61 13.33
CA GLY A 52 -0.86 -21.37 13.61
C GLY A 52 0.04 -21.67 12.38
N PRO A 53 1.30 -22.10 12.61
CA PRO A 53 2.38 -22.06 11.63
C PRO A 53 2.11 -22.82 10.31
N GLY A 54 1.20 -23.80 10.30
CA GLY A 54 0.85 -24.58 9.11
C GLY A 54 0.14 -23.79 8.00
N GLN A 55 -0.65 -22.76 8.33
CA GLN A 55 -1.36 -21.92 7.34
C GLN A 55 -0.80 -20.49 7.25
N ALA A 56 0.07 -20.09 8.19
CA ALA A 56 0.70 -18.77 8.19
C ALA A 56 1.68 -18.55 7.02
N LYS A 57 2.27 -19.63 6.48
CA LYS A 57 3.35 -19.53 5.47
C LYS A 57 2.94 -18.73 4.24
N SER A 58 1.74 -18.94 3.69
CA SER A 58 1.29 -18.17 2.52
C SER A 58 0.96 -16.73 2.89
N LEU A 59 0.37 -16.49 4.05
CA LEU A 59 0.04 -15.15 4.54
C LEU A 59 1.29 -14.30 4.77
N ILE A 60 2.35 -14.89 5.29
CA ILE A 60 3.66 -14.24 5.47
C ILE A 60 4.27 -13.87 4.12
N VAL A 61 4.27 -14.79 3.14
CA VAL A 61 4.80 -14.53 1.79
C VAL A 61 4.04 -13.39 1.11
N PHE A 62 2.70 -13.43 1.12
CA PHE A 62 1.89 -12.34 0.57
C PHE A 62 2.08 -11.02 1.32
N GLY A 63 2.24 -11.07 2.64
CA GLY A 63 2.56 -9.89 3.46
C GLY A 63 3.88 -9.24 3.07
N CYS A 64 4.92 -10.05 2.84
CA CYS A 64 6.21 -9.57 2.33
C CYS A 64 6.10 -8.96 0.93
N ILE A 65 5.35 -9.59 0.01
CA ILE A 65 5.12 -9.03 -1.33
C ILE A 65 4.44 -7.66 -1.24
N ASN A 66 3.43 -7.53 -0.39
CA ASN A 66 2.73 -6.26 -0.18
C ASN A 66 3.63 -5.18 0.48
N LEU A 67 4.55 -5.56 1.37
CA LEU A 67 5.56 -4.64 1.90
C LEU A 67 6.47 -4.10 0.80
N VAL A 68 6.98 -4.99 -0.07
CA VAL A 68 7.84 -4.59 -1.19
C VAL A 68 7.08 -3.67 -2.15
N LEU A 69 5.83 -4.00 -2.49
CA LEU A 69 4.98 -3.14 -3.32
C LEU A 69 4.77 -1.77 -2.67
N THR A 70 4.53 -1.72 -1.36
CA THR A 70 4.37 -0.46 -0.64
C THR A 70 5.64 0.40 -0.70
N ALA A 71 6.81 -0.22 -0.54
CA ALA A 71 8.08 0.49 -0.67
C ALA A 71 8.27 1.05 -2.09
N LEU A 72 7.97 0.26 -3.13
CA LEU A 72 8.04 0.70 -4.53
C LEU A 72 7.10 1.89 -4.80
N VAL A 73 5.85 1.82 -4.31
CA VAL A 73 4.88 2.92 -4.43
C VAL A 73 5.35 4.15 -3.67
N GLY A 74 5.91 3.99 -2.47
CA GLY A 74 6.48 5.10 -1.70
C GLY A 74 7.61 5.82 -2.44
N VAL A 75 8.53 5.06 -3.03
CA VAL A 75 9.62 5.63 -3.86
C VAL A 75 9.07 6.34 -5.09
N ALA A 76 8.09 5.76 -5.77
CA ALA A 76 7.45 6.38 -6.94
C ALA A 76 6.75 7.70 -6.58
N VAL A 77 5.98 7.73 -5.48
CA VAL A 77 5.31 8.95 -4.99
C VAL A 77 6.34 10.01 -4.59
N TRP A 78 7.40 9.64 -3.90
CA TRP A 78 8.48 10.56 -3.53
C TRP A 78 9.14 11.18 -4.77
N TYR A 79 9.46 10.36 -5.77
CA TYR A 79 10.02 10.84 -7.04
C TYR A 79 9.06 11.80 -7.76
N LEU A 80 7.77 11.48 -7.84
CA LEU A 80 6.77 12.36 -8.46
C LEU A 80 6.65 13.71 -7.75
N VAL A 81 6.71 13.72 -6.41
CA VAL A 81 6.71 14.97 -5.63
C VAL A 81 7.94 15.82 -5.94
N GLN A 82 9.13 15.20 -6.02
CA GLN A 82 10.36 15.90 -6.38
C GLN A 82 10.28 16.51 -7.78
N VAL A 83 9.80 15.76 -8.77
CA VAL A 83 9.60 16.25 -10.14
C VAL A 83 8.60 17.40 -10.17
N ALA A 84 7.47 17.29 -9.46
CA ALA A 84 6.48 18.36 -9.38
C ALA A 84 7.04 19.64 -8.75
N ASN A 85 7.85 19.51 -7.69
CA ASN A 85 8.50 20.64 -7.04
C ASN A 85 9.57 21.29 -7.93
N ALA A 86 10.35 20.49 -8.66
CA ALA A 86 11.32 20.99 -9.62
C ALA A 86 10.63 21.77 -10.75
N TYR A 87 9.50 21.25 -11.25
CA TYR A 87 8.69 21.93 -12.27
C TYR A 87 8.09 23.25 -11.77
N LYS A 88 7.65 23.32 -10.50
CA LYS A 88 7.19 24.57 -9.87
C LYS A 88 8.32 25.59 -9.66
N ARG A 89 9.57 25.16 -9.49
CA ARG A 89 10.75 26.05 -9.32
C ARG A 89 11.33 26.58 -10.63
N GLY A 90 11.13 25.87 -11.74
CA GLY A 90 11.59 26.29 -13.07
C GLY A 90 10.64 27.25 -13.79
N LYS A 91 9.46 27.48 -13.21
CA LYS A 91 8.52 28.56 -13.55
C LYS A 91 8.73 29.72 -12.59
#